data_AF-A0A060XND0-F1
#
_entry.id   AF-A0A060XND0-F1
#
_cell.length_a   1.000
_cell.length_b   1.000
_cell.length_c   1.000
_cell.angle_alpha   90.00
_cell.angle_beta   90.00
_cell.angle_gamma   90.00
#
_symmetry.space_group_name_H-M   'P 1'
#
loop_
_entity.id
_entity.type
_entity.pdbx_description
1 polymer ?
#
loop_
_entity_poly.entity_id
_entity_poly.type
_entity_poly.pdbx_seq_one_letter_code
_entity_poly.pdbx_strand_id
1 'polypeptide(L)'
;MVRVNKAKTATASLLGRKSALPQMDECFLFMTRLALGLKQRDLANRYSVCQSTVSRIITSWANILYCLLGSASIWMSPGSVRAHLPLEFKDYADITVLVDFTELCCHSPSSYQLSCLYYH
;
A
#
# COMPACT_ATOMS: atom_id res chain seq x y z
N MET A 1 25.14 -51.00 27.47
CA MET A 1 24.43 -50.55 26.25
C MET A 1 23.66 -49.27 26.60
N VAL A 2 24.29 -48.10 26.41
CA VAL A 2 23.73 -46.80 26.81
C VAL A 2 22.89 -46.25 25.67
N ARG A 3 21.59 -46.07 25.90
CA ARG A 3 20.69 -45.41 24.94
C ARG A 3 20.89 -43.89 25.06
N VAL A 4 21.49 -43.30 24.04
CA VAL A 4 21.55 -41.84 23.88
C VAL A 4 20.24 -41.38 23.24
N ASN A 5 19.39 -40.69 24.01
CA ASN A 5 18.20 -40.05 23.47
C ASN A 5 18.59 -38.72 22.85
N LYS A 6 18.47 -38.61 21.53
CA LYS A 6 18.66 -37.36 20.78
C LYS A 6 17.48 -36.44 21.10
N ALA A 7 17.72 -35.38 21.87
CA ALA A 7 16.76 -34.32 22.08
C ALA A 7 16.43 -33.67 20.73
N LYS A 8 15.15 -33.69 20.33
CA LYS A 8 14.66 -32.86 19.22
C LYS A 8 14.60 -31.43 19.74
N THR A 9 15.63 -30.65 19.43
CA THR A 9 15.65 -29.20 19.65
C THR A 9 14.49 -28.57 18.89
N ALA A 10 13.53 -28.03 19.63
CA ALA A 10 12.45 -27.22 19.09
C ALA A 10 12.99 -25.84 18.71
N THR A 11 13.61 -25.73 17.54
CA THR A 11 14.04 -24.46 16.94
C THR A 11 13.36 -24.28 15.59
N ALA A 12 12.04 -24.12 15.60
CA ALA A 12 11.27 -23.83 14.40
C ALA A 12 9.93 -23.15 14.72
N SER A 13 9.94 -21.96 15.32
CA SER A 13 8.72 -21.13 15.40
C SER A 13 8.95 -19.61 15.43
N LEU A 14 10.18 -19.11 15.28
CA LEU A 14 10.46 -17.66 15.24
C LEU A 14 10.38 -17.04 13.84
N LEU A 15 10.18 -17.85 12.80
CA LEU A 15 9.91 -17.37 11.45
C LEU A 15 8.44 -17.61 11.17
N GLY A 16 7.74 -16.50 10.91
CA GLY A 16 6.28 -16.42 10.81
C GLY A 16 5.65 -17.58 10.05
N ARG A 17 4.45 -17.97 10.51
CA ARG A 17 3.55 -18.92 9.85
C ARG A 17 3.67 -18.73 8.33
N LYS A 18 4.14 -19.76 7.60
CA LYS A 18 4.31 -19.71 6.14
C LYS A 18 3.07 -19.05 5.53
N SER A 19 3.27 -17.90 4.91
CA SER A 19 2.23 -17.24 4.14
C SER A 19 1.72 -18.21 3.08
N ALA A 20 0.41 -18.19 2.85
CA ALA A 20 -0.21 -19.03 1.82
C ALA A 20 0.28 -18.66 0.40
N LEU A 21 0.86 -17.47 0.24
CA LEU A 21 1.34 -16.90 -1.00
C LEU A 21 2.84 -16.53 -0.87
N PRO A 22 3.62 -16.62 -1.96
CA PRO A 22 4.92 -15.99 -2.09
C PRO A 22 4.84 -14.49 -1.81
N GLN A 23 5.92 -13.92 -1.24
CA GLN A 23 5.96 -12.49 -0.86
C GLN A 23 5.71 -11.53 -2.05
N MET A 24 6.17 -11.90 -3.24
CA MET A 24 5.93 -11.12 -4.46
C MET A 24 4.43 -11.09 -4.82
N ASP A 25 3.73 -12.22 -4.65
CA ASP A 25 2.29 -12.31 -4.92
C ASP A 25 1.47 -11.55 -3.89
N GLU A 26 1.91 -11.57 -2.62
CA GLU A 26 1.30 -10.73 -1.57
C GLU A 26 1.44 -9.23 -1.88
N CYS A 27 2.62 -8.81 -2.31
CA CYS A 27 2.86 -7.43 -2.75
C CYS A 27 1.96 -7.08 -3.94
N PHE A 28 1.90 -7.95 -4.95
CA PHE A 28 1.07 -7.75 -6.13
C PHE A 28 -0.43 -7.68 -5.79
N LEU A 29 -0.90 -8.49 -4.84
CA LEU A 29 -2.26 -8.42 -4.31
C LEU A 29 -2.53 -7.06 -3.67
N PHE A 30 -1.63 -6.57 -2.82
CA PHE A 30 -1.77 -5.27 -2.19
C PHE A 30 -1.77 -4.13 -3.22
N MET A 31 -0.86 -4.17 -4.20
CA MET A 31 -0.81 -3.19 -5.29
C MET A 31 -2.09 -3.22 -6.14
N THR A 32 -2.64 -4.41 -6.41
CA THR A 32 -3.92 -4.56 -7.13
C THR A 32 -5.07 -3.93 -6.35
N ARG A 33 -5.09 -4.08 -5.02
CA ARG A 33 -6.08 -3.41 -4.15
C ARG A 33 -5.95 -1.88 -4.23
N LEU A 34 -4.74 -1.33 -4.27
CA LEU A 34 -4.51 0.11 -4.40
C LEU A 34 -4.90 0.64 -5.79
N ALA A 35 -4.52 -0.06 -6.85
CA ALA A 35 -4.76 0.40 -8.22
C ALA A 35 -6.23 0.31 -8.64
N LEU A 36 -6.95 -0.74 -8.21
CA LEU A 36 -8.30 -1.05 -8.70
C LEU A 36 -9.39 -0.94 -7.62
N GLY A 37 -9.05 -0.80 -6.34
CA GLY A 37 -10.03 -0.72 -5.25
C GLY A 37 -10.84 -2.01 -4.99
N LEU A 38 -10.45 -3.15 -5.58
CA LEU A 38 -11.22 -4.41 -5.55
C LEU A 38 -11.53 -4.90 -4.14
N LYS A 39 -12.76 -5.38 -3.90
CA LYS A 39 -13.18 -5.90 -2.59
C LYS A 39 -12.33 -7.09 -2.16
N GLN A 40 -12.16 -7.28 -0.85
CA GLN A 40 -11.35 -8.38 -0.31
C GLN A 40 -11.85 -9.76 -0.77
N ARG A 41 -13.16 -9.93 -0.97
CA ARG A 41 -13.74 -11.18 -1.49
C ARG A 41 -13.32 -11.48 -2.93
N ASP A 42 -13.21 -10.45 -3.77
CA ASP A 42 -12.78 -10.62 -5.16
C ASP A 42 -11.29 -10.97 -5.22
N LEU A 43 -10.48 -10.34 -4.38
CA LEU A 43 -9.06 -10.69 -4.22
C LEU A 43 -8.90 -12.12 -3.67
N ALA A 44 -9.71 -12.52 -2.69
CA ALA A 44 -9.70 -13.88 -2.15
C ALA A 44 -9.93 -14.92 -3.25
N ASN A 45 -10.91 -14.67 -4.14
CA ASN A 45 -11.19 -15.53 -5.28
C ASN A 45 -10.03 -15.55 -6.29
N ARG A 46 -9.47 -14.38 -6.66
CA ARG A 46 -8.39 -14.28 -7.66
C ARG A 46 -7.10 -14.98 -7.23
N TYR A 47 -6.75 -14.88 -5.96
CA TYR A 47 -5.52 -15.46 -5.41
C TYR A 47 -5.74 -16.82 -4.72
N SER A 48 -6.96 -17.38 -4.81
CA SER A 48 -7.33 -18.66 -4.20
C SER A 48 -6.99 -18.78 -2.71
N VAL A 49 -7.21 -17.69 -1.95
CA VAL A 49 -6.93 -17.62 -0.52
C VAL A 49 -8.17 -17.18 0.26
N CYS A 50 -8.23 -17.53 1.54
CA CYS A 50 -9.32 -17.08 2.40
C CYS A 50 -9.33 -15.55 2.54
N GLN A 51 -10.52 -14.95 2.69
CA GLN A 51 -10.69 -13.51 2.91
C GLN A 51 -9.90 -13.00 4.13
N SER A 52 -9.79 -13.81 5.19
CA SER A 52 -8.98 -13.49 6.37
C SER A 52 -7.48 -13.35 6.04
N THR A 53 -6.96 -14.18 5.13
CA THR A 53 -5.59 -14.08 4.61
C THR A 53 -5.40 -12.79 3.82
N VAL A 54 -6.35 -12.45 2.94
CA VAL A 54 -6.34 -11.18 2.19
C VAL A 54 -6.29 -9.97 3.13
N SER A 55 -7.14 -9.95 4.16
CA SER A 55 -7.13 -8.85 5.13
C SER A 55 -5.79 -8.73 5.83
N ARG A 56 -5.18 -9.85 6.24
CA ARG A 56 -3.85 -9.85 6.88
C ARG A 56 -2.75 -9.34 5.95
N ILE A 57 -2.77 -9.78 4.69
CA ILE A 57 -1.83 -9.32 3.66
C ILE A 57 -1.96 -7.81 3.49
N ILE A 58 -3.18 -7.30 3.35
CA ILE A 58 -3.43 -5.85 3.18
C ILE A 58 -2.87 -5.06 4.36
N THR A 59 -3.17 -5.46 5.60
CA THR A 59 -2.66 -4.77 6.80
C THR A 59 -1.14 -4.84 6.89
N SER A 60 -0.55 -6.01 6.62
CA SER A 60 0.91 -6.20 6.68
C SER A 60 1.63 -5.32 5.68
N TRP A 61 1.20 -5.32 4.41
CA TRP A 61 1.82 -4.52 3.36
C TRP A 61 1.58 -3.02 3.54
N ALA A 62 0.41 -2.61 4.07
CA ALA A 62 0.19 -1.23 4.47
C ALA A 62 1.20 -0.76 5.52
N ASN A 63 1.48 -1.58 6.55
CA ASN A 63 2.47 -1.24 7.57
C ASN A 63 3.90 -1.22 7.01
N ILE A 64 4.25 -2.19 6.16
CA ILE A 64 5.56 -2.23 5.51
C ILE A 64 5.79 -0.97 4.68
N LEU A 65 4.82 -0.60 3.85
CA LEU A 65 4.91 0.59 3.01
C LEU A 65 4.84 1.88 3.82
N TYR A 66 4.08 1.92 4.91
CA TYR A 66 4.12 3.05 5.84
C TYR A 66 5.53 3.28 6.40
N CYS A 67 6.22 2.22 6.83
CA CYS A 67 7.60 2.34 7.30
C CYS A 67 8.57 2.72 6.18
N LEU A 68 8.44 2.11 5.00
CA LEU A 68 9.32 2.37 3.86
C LEU A 68 9.16 3.80 3.35
N LEU A 69 7.94 4.22 3.04
CA LEU A 69 7.65 5.56 2.52
C LEU A 69 7.75 6.63 3.61
N GLY A 70 7.41 6.31 4.86
CA GLY A 70 7.58 7.24 5.98
C GLY A 70 9.05 7.55 6.29
N SER A 71 9.97 6.65 5.94
CA SER A 71 11.41 6.92 6.04
C SER A 71 11.93 7.83 4.92
N ALA A 72 11.22 7.92 3.80
CA ALA A 72 11.53 8.91 2.78
C ALA A 72 11.06 10.27 3.27
N SER A 73 11.99 11.20 3.50
CA SER A 73 11.67 12.60 3.77
C SER A 73 11.12 13.26 2.50
N ILE A 74 9.87 12.95 2.16
CA ILE A 74 9.15 13.57 1.03
C ILE A 74 8.86 15.05 1.35
N TRP A 75 8.77 15.38 2.63
CA TRP A 75 8.49 16.73 3.10
C TRP A 75 9.73 17.60 3.12
N MET A 76 9.57 18.85 2.66
CA MET A 76 10.58 19.89 2.83
C MET A 76 10.73 20.24 4.32
N SER A 77 11.94 20.65 4.72
CA SER A 77 12.14 21.12 6.09
C SER A 77 11.24 22.34 6.38
N PRO A 78 10.80 22.57 7.63
CA PRO A 78 9.97 23.73 7.96
C PRO A 78 10.59 25.08 7.56
N GLY A 79 11.92 25.18 7.62
CA GLY A 79 12.65 26.36 7.16
C GLY A 79 12.56 26.57 5.65
N SER A 80 12.69 25.48 4.87
CA SER A 80 12.54 25.52 3.42
C SER A 80 11.11 25.85 3.01
N VAL A 81 10.09 25.31 3.68
CA VAL A 81 8.68 25.67 3.44
C VAL A 81 8.47 27.18 3.63
N ARG A 82 8.98 27.74 4.73
CA ARG A 82 8.85 29.18 5.03
C ARG A 82 9.56 30.07 4.02
N ALA A 83 10.70 29.63 3.48
CA ALA A 83 11.44 30.37 2.47
C ALA A 83 10.68 30.45 1.12
N HIS A 84 9.86 29.44 0.81
CA HIS A 84 9.09 29.36 -0.44
C HIS A 84 7.60 29.73 -0.27
N LEU A 85 7.17 30.14 0.93
CA LEU A 85 5.78 30.51 1.19
C LEU A 85 5.42 31.82 0.47
N PRO A 86 4.37 31.84 -0.37
CA PRO A 86 3.93 33.08 -1.03
C PRO A 86 3.54 34.15 -0.02
N LEU A 87 3.71 35.43 -0.41
CA LEU A 87 3.44 36.57 0.48
C LEU A 87 2.00 36.57 1.03
N GLU A 88 1.05 36.12 0.21
CA GLU A 88 -0.38 36.01 0.52
C GLU A 88 -0.68 35.06 1.68
N PHE A 89 0.21 34.09 1.94
CA PHE A 89 0.04 33.11 3.00
C PHE A 89 0.92 33.37 4.23
N LYS A 90 1.67 34.50 4.27
CA LYS A 90 2.59 34.81 5.38
C LYS A 90 1.91 34.92 6.74
N ASP A 91 0.65 35.35 6.77
CA ASP A 91 -0.13 35.48 8.00
C ASP A 91 -0.50 34.11 8.60
N TYR A 92 -0.38 33.04 7.81
CA TYR A 92 -0.68 31.67 8.22
C TYR A 92 0.63 30.90 8.50
N ALA A 93 1.26 31.25 9.62
CA ALA A 93 2.55 30.66 10.03
C ALA A 93 2.52 29.13 10.27
N ASP A 94 1.33 28.55 10.37
CA ASP A 94 1.09 27.12 10.58
C ASP A 94 0.90 26.33 9.27
N ILE A 95 0.85 26.98 8.10
CA ILE A 95 0.72 26.28 6.82
C ILE A 95 2.05 25.61 6.48
N THR A 96 2.07 24.29 6.59
CA THR A 96 3.24 23.45 6.25
C THR A 96 3.15 22.90 4.83
N VAL A 97 1.92 22.77 4.29
CA VAL A 97 1.66 22.12 3.00
C VAL A 97 0.51 22.83 2.30
N LEU A 98 0.74 23.26 1.06
CA LEU A 98 -0.32 23.63 0.13
C LEU A 98 -0.53 22.46 -0.82
N VAL A 99 -1.69 21.80 -0.73
CA VAL A 99 -2.08 20.75 -1.68
C VAL A 99 -2.98 21.39 -2.71
N ASP A 100 -2.41 21.71 -3.88
CA ASP A 100 -3.21 22.19 -5.00
C ASP A 100 -3.73 20.99 -5.80
N PHE A 101 -5.03 20.97 -6.08
CA PHE A 101 -5.66 19.98 -6.95
C PHE A 101 -5.84 20.60 -8.32
N THR A 102 -4.92 20.29 -9.25
CA THR A 102 -5.16 20.58 -10.66
C THR A 102 -6.11 19.51 -11.20
N GLU A 103 -7.37 19.86 -11.44
CA GLU A 103 -8.31 18.99 -12.14
C GLU A 103 -7.82 18.77 -13.58
N LEU A 104 -7.33 17.56 -13.86
CA LEU A 104 -7.06 17.14 -15.23
C LEU A 104 -8.39 16.79 -15.88
N CYS A 105 -8.89 17.69 -16.72
CA CYS A 105 -10.04 17.41 -17.58
C CYS A 105 -9.66 16.32 -18.59
N CYS A 106 -9.93 15.06 -18.27
CA CYS A 106 -9.84 13.97 -19.23
C CYS A 106 -10.89 14.23 -20.32
N HIS A 107 -10.47 14.40 -21.58
CA HIS A 107 -11.41 14.50 -22.69
C HIS A 107 -12.32 13.27 -22.71
N SER A 108 -13.60 13.47 -22.40
CA SER A 108 -14.59 12.42 -22.60
C SER A 108 -14.72 12.16 -24.10
N PRO A 109 -14.66 10.91 -24.56
CA PRO A 109 -14.82 10.61 -25.97
C PRO A 109 -16.18 11.14 -26.46
N SER A 110 -16.16 11.96 -27.51
CA SER A 110 -17.35 12.61 -28.07
C SER A 110 -18.36 11.63 -28.67
N SER A 111 -17.97 10.37 -28.88
CA SER A 111 -18.85 9.31 -29.36
C SER A 111 -19.29 8.37 -28.23
N TYR A 112 -20.59 8.09 -28.19
CA TYR A 112 -21.20 7.17 -27.23
C TYR A 112 -20.59 5.76 -27.27
N GLN A 113 -20.19 5.29 -28.46
CA GLN A 113 -19.58 3.96 -28.64
C GLN A 113 -18.20 3.84 -27.98
N LEU A 114 -17.36 4.88 -28.06
CA LEU A 114 -16.05 4.89 -27.40
C LEU A 114 -16.16 5.02 -25.87
N SER A 115 -17.21 5.66 -25.37
CA SER A 115 -17.50 5.71 -23.93
C SER A 115 -17.85 4.33 -23.37
N CYS A 116 -18.72 3.57 -24.04
CA CYS A 116 -19.10 2.23 -23.58
C CYS A 116 -17.92 1.24 -23.54
N LEU A 117 -16.91 1.39 -24.40
CA LEU A 117 -15.71 0.54 -24.39
C LEU A 117 -14.74 0.84 -23.23
N TYR A 118 -14.79 2.04 -22.66
CA TYR A 118 -13.89 2.44 -21.57
C TYR A 118 -14.39 2.03 -20.17
N TYR A 119 -15.70 1.79 -20.02
CA TYR A 119 -16.36 1.52 -18.74
C TYR A 119 -16.71 0.04 -18.51
N HIS A 120 -16.18 -0.87 -19.34
CA HIS A 120 -16.44 -2.31 -19.27
C HIS A 120 -15.16 -3.12 -19.10
#